data_AF-A0A7S3J5A5-F1
#
_entry.id   AF-A0A7S3J5A5-F1
#
_cell.length_a   1.000
_cell.length_b   1.000
_cell.length_c   1.000
_cell.angle_alpha   90.00
_cell.angle_beta   90.00
_cell.angle_gamma   90.00
#
_symmetry.space_group_name_H-M   'P 1'
#
loop_
_entity.id
_entity.type
_entity.pdbx_description
1 polymer ?
#
loop_
_entity_poly.entity_id
_entity_poly.type
_entity_poly.pdbx_seq_one_letter_code
_entity_poly.pdbx_strand_id
1 'polypeptide(L)'
;MDIGKEYEPNQLEPVYRLLDKLTGLAEIFLKALSTEKDDAKSLDESRKPKELAEKICSTNKIVQKTVSEALKKDEESMTDILKLPLPEKYRKLLSPLRFGYMDMKSSPSSTSYTHYYSYNISQETSIENSKIIRLAQEIADLSNSLPNDHTNAIFVRVDESRVDVMKAIICGASNTPYAHGCYEYDLFFDSRYPNTPPKCQLVTTGSGAVRFNPNLYADGKVCLSLLGTWRGNSTENWDAKFSTILQVLMSIQAIIMSEEVYYNEPGYEHEAGTTEGEAKNEAYSNIVRYCNIQYAMIDQITSPCKGFEEAIRKHFFLKRDEILEEVKEWLVYADENKASYSSLVECHNHSWCQKFKEDGKYKSMLKEIIEKLENAFKGLKEPTLEHELKAVTEAEQTAKPEKKADAQAQPPKDASKGKAIKATDEDNKLLEEVDMEDNDVIGTNQEININDDQVKDRWSRYIGAMGIDAVAKQASAKILIYGLGGLGAEIAKNLVLAGCKELTLCDNQVATYRDLSSNFFLGESDIGKNRAEYCVKKVQQLNYYVKVTRCEESLSDEASCEKANLKDYSVVIVTEASLDTQKV
;
A
#
# COMPACT_ATOMS: atom_id res chain seq x y z
N MET A 1 -32.00 -15.47 -10.46
CA MET A 1 -30.90 -15.08 -9.55
C MET A 1 -31.43 -13.96 -8.68
N ASP A 2 -31.87 -14.32 -7.47
CA ASP A 2 -32.10 -13.35 -6.40
C ASP A 2 -30.73 -12.80 -6.01
N ILE A 3 -30.50 -11.52 -6.27
CA ILE A 3 -29.31 -10.82 -5.80
C ILE A 3 -29.48 -10.75 -4.29
N GLY A 4 -28.64 -11.48 -3.55
CA GLY A 4 -28.73 -11.57 -2.09
C GLY A 4 -28.83 -10.19 -1.44
N LYS A 5 -29.64 -10.08 -0.39
CA LYS A 5 -29.90 -8.84 0.36
C LYS A 5 -28.67 -8.20 1.02
N GLU A 6 -27.48 -8.76 0.82
CA GLU A 6 -26.20 -8.34 1.40
C GLU A 6 -25.18 -7.89 0.35
N TYR A 7 -25.55 -7.80 -0.94
CA TYR A 7 -24.64 -7.22 -1.94
C TYR A 7 -24.62 -5.69 -1.84
N GLU A 8 -23.66 -5.15 -1.09
CA GLU A 8 -23.25 -3.75 -1.18
C GLU A 8 -22.10 -3.61 -2.18
N PRO A 9 -22.31 -3.02 -3.36
CA PRO A 9 -21.19 -2.73 -4.25
C PRO A 9 -20.26 -1.72 -3.59
N ASN A 10 -18.95 -1.97 -3.62
CA ASN A 10 -17.92 -0.98 -3.28
C ASN A 10 -17.98 0.16 -4.30
N GLN A 11 -18.89 1.10 -4.10
CA GLN A 11 -18.93 2.36 -4.84
C GLN A 11 -17.77 3.23 -4.36
N LEU A 12 -16.64 3.12 -5.06
CA LEU A 12 -15.42 3.90 -4.81
C LEU A 12 -15.62 5.40 -5.06
N GLU A 13 -16.60 5.79 -5.89
CA GLU A 13 -17.06 7.17 -5.97
C GLU A 13 -18.34 7.34 -5.12
N PRO A 14 -18.38 8.30 -4.19
CA PRO A 14 -19.58 8.60 -3.46
C PRO A 14 -20.73 8.97 -4.41
N VAL A 15 -21.93 8.45 -4.16
CA VAL A 15 -23.15 8.69 -4.97
C VAL A 15 -23.38 10.17 -5.29
N TYR A 16 -22.97 11.08 -4.39
CA TYR A 16 -23.09 12.52 -4.61
C TYR A 16 -22.20 13.05 -5.76
N ARG A 17 -21.02 12.46 -6.04
CA ARG A 17 -20.16 12.87 -7.17
C ARG A 17 -20.79 12.53 -8.52
N LEU A 18 -21.36 11.34 -8.64
CA LEU A 18 -22.12 10.95 -9.82
C LEU A 18 -23.31 11.90 -10.04
N LEU A 19 -23.97 12.26 -8.94
CA LEU A 19 -25.12 13.16 -8.95
C LEU A 19 -24.73 14.60 -9.33
N ASP A 20 -23.55 15.09 -8.94
CA ASP A 20 -23.00 16.38 -9.37
C ASP A 20 -22.72 16.40 -10.89
N LYS A 21 -22.04 15.37 -11.42
CA LYS A 21 -21.77 15.23 -12.87
C LYS A 21 -23.08 15.20 -13.66
N LEU A 22 -24.07 14.43 -13.20
CA LEU A 22 -25.40 14.36 -13.81
C LEU A 22 -26.14 15.71 -13.73
N THR A 23 -25.95 16.46 -12.65
CA THR A 23 -26.54 17.79 -12.48
C THR A 23 -25.97 18.79 -13.47
N GLY A 24 -24.65 18.80 -13.69
CA GLY A 24 -24.03 19.65 -14.72
C GLY A 24 -24.61 19.40 -16.12
N LEU A 25 -24.79 18.13 -16.50
CA LEU A 25 -25.42 17.76 -17.77
C LEU A 25 -26.90 18.18 -17.82
N ALA A 26 -27.64 17.96 -16.72
CA ALA A 26 -29.04 18.36 -16.60
C ALA A 26 -29.22 19.88 -16.72
N GLU A 27 -28.34 20.68 -16.12
CA GLU A 27 -28.37 22.14 -16.23
C GLU A 27 -28.05 22.65 -17.63
N ILE A 28 -27.08 22.03 -18.32
CA ILE A 28 -26.76 22.34 -19.72
C ILE A 28 -27.98 22.02 -20.60
N PHE A 29 -28.61 20.87 -20.40
CA PHE A 29 -29.81 20.46 -21.12
C PHE A 29 -30.98 21.44 -20.90
N LEU A 30 -31.24 21.83 -19.64
CA LEU A 30 -32.30 22.79 -19.31
C LEU A 30 -32.02 24.19 -19.89
N LYS A 31 -30.76 24.63 -19.92
CA LYS A 31 -30.35 25.87 -20.58
C LYS A 31 -30.57 25.82 -22.09
N ALA A 32 -30.21 24.72 -22.75
CA ALA A 32 -30.43 24.52 -24.18
C ALA A 32 -31.94 24.57 -24.53
N LEU A 33 -32.79 23.94 -23.72
CA LEU A 33 -34.24 24.02 -23.87
C LEU A 33 -34.80 25.43 -23.69
N SER A 34 -34.19 26.26 -22.84
CA SER A 34 -34.63 27.64 -22.62
C SER A 34 -34.24 28.61 -23.76
N THR A 35 -33.33 28.19 -24.65
CA THR A 35 -32.87 28.98 -25.81
C THR A 35 -33.61 28.67 -27.10
N GLU A 36 -34.39 27.59 -27.16
CA GLU A 36 -35.27 27.29 -28.30
C GLU A 36 -36.59 28.04 -28.16
N LYS A 37 -37.00 28.78 -29.20
CA LYS A 37 -38.33 29.41 -29.25
C LYS A 37 -39.40 28.33 -29.35
N ASP A 38 -40.48 28.50 -28.58
CA ASP A 38 -41.64 27.62 -28.45
C ASP A 38 -42.27 27.21 -29.80
N ASP A 39 -41.74 26.15 -30.43
CA ASP A 39 -42.45 25.43 -31.49
C ASP A 39 -43.36 24.38 -30.83
N ALA A 40 -44.66 24.71 -30.77
CA ALA A 40 -45.73 24.01 -30.05
C ALA A 40 -45.92 22.50 -30.38
N LYS A 41 -45.13 21.91 -31.28
CA LYS A 41 -45.14 20.49 -31.63
C LYS A 41 -44.02 19.66 -31.00
N SER A 42 -42.94 20.25 -30.47
CA SER A 42 -41.81 19.52 -29.83
C SER A 42 -41.92 19.42 -28.30
N LEU A 43 -42.92 20.09 -27.71
CA LEU A 43 -43.10 20.21 -26.26
C LEU A 43 -43.63 18.94 -25.56
N ASP A 44 -44.17 17.97 -26.28
CA ASP A 44 -44.72 16.73 -25.68
C ASP A 44 -43.65 15.64 -25.50
N GLU A 45 -42.72 15.49 -26.46
CA GLU A 45 -41.62 14.51 -26.37
C GLU A 45 -40.49 14.96 -25.42
N SER A 46 -40.32 16.26 -25.20
CA SER A 46 -39.28 16.85 -24.32
C SER A 46 -39.70 16.98 -22.85
N ARG A 47 -40.98 16.72 -22.53
CA ARG A 47 -41.53 16.90 -21.17
C ARG A 47 -40.93 15.96 -20.14
N LYS A 48 -40.80 14.66 -20.45
CA LYS A 48 -40.21 13.66 -19.55
C LYS A 48 -38.69 13.86 -19.34
N PRO A 49 -37.88 14.13 -20.38
CA PRO A 49 -36.47 14.49 -20.20
C PRO A 49 -36.27 15.77 -19.37
N LYS A 50 -37.11 16.80 -19.58
CA LYS A 50 -37.08 18.04 -18.81
C LYS A 50 -37.41 17.82 -17.33
N GLU A 51 -38.50 17.10 -17.05
CA GLU A 51 -38.87 16.72 -15.67
C GLU A 51 -37.78 15.89 -15.00
N LEU A 52 -37.13 14.97 -15.73
CA LEU A 52 -36.00 14.19 -15.22
C LEU A 52 -34.81 15.08 -14.90
N ALA A 53 -34.44 16.02 -15.77
CA ALA A 53 -33.35 16.96 -15.55
C ALA A 53 -33.61 17.87 -14.34
N GLU A 54 -34.82 18.43 -14.21
CA GLU A 54 -35.24 19.20 -13.03
C GLU A 54 -35.19 18.35 -11.75
N LYS A 55 -35.60 17.08 -11.84
CA LYS A 55 -35.55 16.13 -10.72
C LYS A 55 -34.12 15.80 -10.30
N ILE A 56 -33.20 15.61 -11.26
CA ILE A 56 -31.76 15.43 -10.99
C ILE A 56 -31.22 16.64 -10.23
N CYS A 57 -31.46 17.87 -10.72
CA CYS A 57 -31.01 19.09 -10.05
C CYS A 57 -31.61 19.25 -8.64
N SER A 58 -32.90 18.95 -8.46
CA SER A 58 -33.56 19.04 -7.15
C SER A 58 -33.05 17.99 -6.16
N THR A 59 -32.82 16.76 -6.64
CA THR A 59 -32.27 15.67 -5.84
C THR A 59 -30.86 16.02 -5.39
N ASN A 60 -30.04 16.57 -6.30
CA ASN A 60 -28.71 17.01 -5.96
C ASN A 60 -28.70 18.10 -4.89
N LYS A 61 -29.59 19.11 -4.98
CA LYS A 61 -29.71 20.13 -3.91
C LYS A 61 -30.05 19.54 -2.54
N ILE A 62 -30.92 18.53 -2.50
CA ILE A 62 -31.29 17.85 -1.24
C ILE A 62 -30.10 17.06 -0.71
N VAL A 63 -29.41 16.30 -1.58
CA VAL A 63 -28.22 15.53 -1.21
C VAL A 63 -27.11 16.46 -0.74
N GLN A 64 -26.81 17.54 -1.44
CA GLN A 64 -25.81 18.55 -1.06
C GLN A 64 -26.12 19.19 0.30
N LYS A 65 -27.40 19.50 0.57
CA LYS A 65 -27.82 20.01 1.87
C LYS A 65 -27.64 18.97 2.99
N THR A 66 -28.04 17.73 2.73
CA THR A 66 -27.94 16.62 3.69
C THR A 66 -26.47 16.27 3.98
N VAL A 67 -25.64 16.26 2.94
CA VAL A 67 -24.18 16.09 3.03
C VAL A 67 -23.58 17.24 3.82
N SER A 68 -23.97 18.50 3.56
CA SER A 68 -23.51 19.65 4.35
C SER A 68 -23.89 19.56 5.83
N GLU A 69 -25.07 19.03 6.15
CA GLU A 69 -25.52 18.82 7.53
C GLU A 69 -24.78 17.63 8.19
N ALA A 70 -24.49 16.56 7.45
CA ALA A 70 -23.67 15.45 7.91
C ALA A 70 -22.20 15.88 8.15
N LEU A 71 -21.64 16.68 7.26
CA LEU A 71 -20.27 17.22 7.38
C LEU A 71 -20.09 18.11 8.61
N LYS A 72 -21.12 18.89 8.99
CA LYS A 72 -21.11 19.65 10.24
C LYS A 72 -21.07 18.75 11.48
N LYS A 73 -21.72 17.59 11.41
CA LYS A 73 -21.64 16.56 12.45
C LYS A 73 -20.28 15.85 12.44
N ASP A 74 -19.67 15.72 11.27
CA ASP A 74 -18.31 15.23 11.14
C ASP A 74 -17.26 16.23 11.63
N GLU A 75 -17.48 17.55 11.65
CA GLU A 75 -16.53 18.52 12.24
C GLU A 75 -16.35 18.33 13.74
N GLU A 76 -17.44 18.00 14.46
CA GLU A 76 -17.36 17.55 15.85
C GLU A 76 -16.55 16.24 15.95
N SER A 77 -16.71 15.31 14.99
CA SER A 77 -15.96 14.06 14.89
C SER A 77 -14.46 14.25 14.55
N MET A 78 -14.11 15.20 13.68
CA MET A 78 -12.73 15.51 13.27
C MET A 78 -11.91 15.99 14.47
N THR A 79 -12.52 16.84 15.28
CA THR A 79 -11.92 17.34 16.52
C THR A 79 -11.62 16.19 17.50
N ASP A 80 -12.47 15.17 17.52
CA ASP A 80 -12.27 13.97 18.35
C ASP A 80 -11.23 13.01 17.75
N ILE A 81 -11.18 12.85 16.43
CA ILE A 81 -10.16 12.05 15.74
C ILE A 81 -8.76 12.63 16.01
N LEU A 82 -8.61 13.97 16.00
CA LEU A 82 -7.32 14.62 16.23
C LEU A 82 -6.76 14.41 17.65
N LYS A 83 -7.62 14.09 18.63
CA LYS A 83 -7.24 13.74 20.01
C LYS A 83 -6.70 12.32 20.17
N LEU A 84 -6.93 11.44 19.18
CA LEU A 84 -6.46 10.05 19.24
C LEU A 84 -4.92 9.98 19.18
N PRO A 85 -4.32 8.86 19.64
CA PRO A 85 -2.89 8.59 19.43
C PRO A 85 -2.50 8.69 17.95
N LEU A 86 -1.26 9.10 17.69
CA LEU A 86 -0.75 9.31 16.32
C LEU A 86 -1.03 8.15 15.36
N PRO A 87 -0.75 6.88 15.70
CA PRO A 87 -1.02 5.76 14.81
C PRO A 87 -2.51 5.66 14.42
N GLU A 88 -3.41 5.87 15.38
CA GLU A 88 -4.85 5.77 15.17
C GLU A 88 -5.40 6.93 14.33
N LYS A 89 -5.06 8.17 14.68
CA LYS A 89 -5.52 9.34 13.91
C LYS A 89 -4.94 9.35 12.50
N TYR A 90 -3.67 8.96 12.33
CA TYR A 90 -3.04 8.85 11.03
C TYR A 90 -3.80 7.84 10.15
N ARG A 91 -4.00 6.62 10.67
CA ARG A 91 -4.71 5.58 9.92
C ARG A 91 -6.13 6.02 9.55
N LYS A 92 -6.89 6.58 10.49
CA LYS A 92 -8.26 7.05 10.24
C LYS A 92 -8.33 8.16 9.19
N LEU A 93 -7.46 9.16 9.27
CA LEU A 93 -7.52 10.34 8.38
C LEU A 93 -6.95 10.10 6.99
N LEU A 94 -6.02 9.14 6.85
CA LEU A 94 -5.35 8.87 5.58
C LEU A 94 -5.84 7.60 4.88
N SER A 95 -6.57 6.70 5.57
CA SER A 95 -7.14 5.49 4.94
C SER A 95 -8.01 5.80 3.72
N PRO A 96 -8.91 6.82 3.74
CA PRO A 96 -9.71 7.16 2.57
C PRO A 96 -8.89 7.70 1.40
N LEU A 97 -7.67 8.20 1.66
CA LEU A 97 -6.81 8.82 0.66
C LEU A 97 -5.74 7.87 0.10
N ARG A 98 -5.66 6.65 0.67
CA ARG A 98 -4.67 5.62 0.34
C ARG A 98 -4.69 5.22 -1.13
N PHE A 99 -5.87 5.11 -1.70
CA PHE A 99 -6.09 4.76 -3.10
C PHE A 99 -7.14 5.67 -3.71
N GLY A 100 -7.00 6.04 -4.98
CA GLY A 100 -8.00 6.84 -5.67
C GLY A 100 -7.70 7.01 -7.16
N TYR A 101 -8.50 7.86 -7.80
CA TYR A 101 -8.35 8.21 -9.20
C TYR A 101 -8.05 9.70 -9.35
N MET A 102 -7.41 10.08 -10.45
CA MET A 102 -7.18 11.47 -10.82
C MET A 102 -7.09 11.64 -12.33
N ASP A 103 -7.36 12.84 -12.86
CA ASP A 103 -6.99 13.17 -14.23
C ASP A 103 -5.49 13.49 -14.29
N MET A 104 -4.72 12.66 -15.00
CA MET A 104 -3.27 12.86 -15.16
C MET A 104 -2.91 13.68 -16.41
N LYS A 105 -3.90 14.18 -17.16
CA LYS A 105 -3.65 15.10 -18.27
C LYS A 105 -3.22 16.47 -17.77
N SER A 106 -2.45 17.16 -18.58
CA SER A 106 -1.99 18.54 -18.32
C SER A 106 -3.14 19.55 -18.24
N SER A 107 -4.26 19.25 -18.89
CA SER A 107 -5.52 19.99 -18.86
C SER A 107 -6.65 19.04 -19.30
N PRO A 108 -7.90 19.23 -18.86
CA PRO A 108 -9.03 18.37 -19.23
C PRO A 108 -9.23 18.20 -20.74
N SER A 109 -8.82 19.21 -21.54
CA SER A 109 -8.90 19.16 -23.01
C SER A 109 -7.59 18.76 -23.69
N SER A 110 -6.53 18.52 -22.93
CA SER A 110 -5.20 18.18 -23.45
C SER A 110 -5.06 16.68 -23.68
N THR A 111 -4.27 16.30 -24.69
CA THR A 111 -3.84 14.92 -24.91
C THR A 111 -2.52 14.60 -24.21
N SER A 112 -1.83 15.61 -23.68
CA SER A 112 -0.53 15.47 -23.03
C SER A 112 -0.68 15.18 -21.54
N TYR A 113 0.03 14.17 -21.04
CA TYR A 113 0.02 13.74 -19.64
C TYR A 113 1.11 14.45 -18.83
N THR A 114 0.78 14.81 -17.58
CA THR A 114 1.77 15.27 -16.58
C THR A 114 2.41 14.04 -15.94
N HIS A 115 3.18 13.32 -16.75
CA HIS A 115 3.75 12.02 -16.40
C HIS A 115 5.06 11.79 -17.17
N TYR A 116 6.05 11.17 -16.53
CA TYR A 116 7.35 10.86 -17.12
C TYR A 116 7.19 10.06 -18.41
N TYR A 117 6.32 9.06 -18.40
CA TYR A 117 6.02 8.22 -19.58
C TYR A 117 5.00 8.84 -20.55
N SER A 118 4.78 10.15 -20.53
CA SER A 118 3.82 10.85 -21.42
C SER A 118 3.99 10.49 -22.90
N TYR A 119 5.24 10.39 -23.38
CA TYR A 119 5.52 9.95 -24.74
C TYR A 119 5.02 8.52 -24.99
N ASN A 120 5.32 7.56 -24.12
CA ASN A 120 4.85 6.17 -24.26
C ASN A 120 3.31 6.08 -24.23
N ILE A 121 2.68 6.82 -23.31
CA ILE A 121 1.21 6.88 -23.20
C ILE A 121 0.60 7.38 -24.51
N SER A 122 1.20 8.39 -25.14
CA SER A 122 0.72 8.93 -26.42
C SER A 122 0.82 7.95 -27.59
N GLN A 123 1.76 7.00 -27.54
CA GLN A 123 1.99 6.02 -28.59
C GLN A 123 1.06 4.80 -28.47
N GLU A 124 0.59 4.47 -27.27
CA GLU A 124 -0.24 3.29 -27.01
C GLU A 124 -1.70 3.67 -26.72
N THR A 125 -2.47 3.93 -27.78
CA THR A 125 -3.85 4.45 -27.66
C THR A 125 -4.91 3.38 -27.35
N SER A 126 -4.65 2.10 -27.60
CA SER A 126 -5.56 0.99 -27.29
C SER A 126 -5.01 0.04 -26.22
N ILE A 127 -5.87 -0.45 -25.34
CA ILE A 127 -5.53 -1.42 -24.30
C ILE A 127 -6.28 -2.74 -24.61
N GLU A 128 -5.57 -3.86 -24.59
CA GLU A 128 -6.18 -5.18 -24.75
C GLU A 128 -7.04 -5.56 -23.53
N ASN A 129 -8.14 -6.28 -23.76
CA ASN A 129 -9.07 -6.68 -22.69
C ASN A 129 -8.39 -7.54 -21.61
N SER A 130 -7.48 -8.43 -22.00
CA SER A 130 -6.70 -9.27 -21.07
C SER A 130 -5.87 -8.41 -20.10
N LYS A 131 -5.21 -7.37 -20.62
CA LYS A 131 -4.46 -6.38 -19.83
C LYS A 131 -5.38 -5.58 -18.90
N ILE A 132 -6.56 -5.15 -19.37
CA ILE A 132 -7.54 -4.44 -18.53
C ILE A 132 -7.98 -5.32 -17.35
N ILE A 133 -8.32 -6.59 -17.60
CA ILE A 133 -8.73 -7.54 -16.55
C ILE A 133 -7.62 -7.70 -15.52
N ARG A 134 -6.37 -7.89 -15.99
CA ARG A 134 -5.22 -7.98 -15.09
C ARG A 134 -5.03 -6.70 -14.27
N LEU A 135 -5.08 -5.52 -14.88
CA LEU A 135 -4.95 -4.25 -14.17
C LEU A 135 -6.08 -4.01 -13.17
N ALA A 136 -7.29 -4.48 -13.46
CA ALA A 136 -8.39 -4.45 -12.50
C ALA A 136 -8.10 -5.30 -11.25
N GLN A 137 -7.43 -6.44 -11.40
CA GLN A 137 -6.96 -7.25 -10.27
C GLN A 137 -5.88 -6.52 -9.45
N GLU A 138 -4.92 -5.86 -10.12
CA GLU A 138 -3.91 -5.02 -9.42
C GLU A 138 -4.58 -3.89 -8.63
N ILE A 139 -5.54 -3.19 -9.24
CA ILE A 139 -6.31 -2.12 -8.60
C ILE A 139 -7.06 -2.63 -7.38
N ALA A 140 -7.69 -3.81 -7.48
CA ALA A 140 -8.37 -4.43 -6.35
C ALA A 140 -7.39 -4.71 -5.20
N ASP A 141 -6.19 -5.25 -5.47
CA ASP A 141 -5.20 -5.50 -4.43
C ASP A 141 -4.68 -4.19 -3.81
N LEU A 142 -4.31 -3.21 -4.64
CA LEU A 142 -3.82 -1.90 -4.19
C LEU A 142 -4.85 -1.17 -3.32
N SER A 143 -6.12 -1.17 -3.70
CA SER A 143 -7.16 -0.47 -2.92
C SER A 143 -7.33 -1.01 -1.48
N ASN A 144 -7.03 -2.29 -1.27
CA ASN A 144 -7.26 -2.97 0.01
C ASN A 144 -5.99 -3.11 0.86
N SER A 145 -4.85 -3.33 0.23
CA SER A 145 -3.66 -3.88 0.89
C SER A 145 -2.51 -2.89 1.10
N LEU A 146 -2.60 -1.67 0.55
CA LEU A 146 -1.53 -0.67 0.68
C LEU A 146 -1.21 -0.35 2.15
N PRO A 147 0.07 -0.21 2.54
CA PRO A 147 0.45 0.27 3.87
C PRO A 147 -0.13 1.66 4.16
N ASN A 148 -0.67 1.83 5.36
CA ASN A 148 -1.22 3.11 5.84
C ASN A 148 -0.97 3.26 7.34
N ASP A 149 0.31 3.17 7.70
CA ASP A 149 0.78 3.43 9.05
C ASP A 149 1.60 4.73 9.09
N HIS A 150 1.71 5.34 10.26
CA HIS A 150 2.50 6.57 10.40
C HIS A 150 3.99 6.30 10.17
N THR A 151 4.46 5.07 10.38
CA THR A 151 5.85 4.66 10.12
C THR A 151 6.12 4.31 8.66
N ASN A 152 5.10 3.84 7.94
CA ASN A 152 5.22 3.38 6.55
C ASN A 152 3.86 3.47 5.84
N ALA A 153 3.75 4.40 4.90
CA ALA A 153 2.53 4.62 4.12
C ALA A 153 2.84 4.67 2.63
N ILE A 154 1.90 4.17 1.83
CA ILE A 154 1.96 4.25 0.37
C ILE A 154 0.60 4.73 -0.14
N PHE A 155 0.61 5.71 -1.02
CA PHE A 155 -0.58 6.26 -1.67
C PHE A 155 -0.51 6.00 -3.16
N VAL A 156 -1.62 5.61 -3.79
CA VAL A 156 -1.68 5.36 -5.23
C VAL A 156 -2.83 6.14 -5.87
N ARG A 157 -2.58 6.66 -7.08
CA ARG A 157 -3.59 7.24 -7.96
C ARG A 157 -3.55 6.54 -9.31
N VAL A 158 -4.71 6.23 -9.85
CA VAL A 158 -4.89 5.70 -11.21
C VAL A 158 -5.48 6.79 -12.08
N ASP A 159 -5.06 6.89 -13.35
CA ASP A 159 -5.68 7.84 -14.27
C ASP A 159 -7.17 7.50 -14.49
N GLU A 160 -8.03 8.52 -14.49
CA GLU A 160 -9.48 8.37 -14.68
C GLU A 160 -9.86 7.80 -16.06
N SER A 161 -9.03 8.05 -17.08
CA SER A 161 -9.27 7.59 -18.46
C SER A 161 -8.50 6.31 -18.80
N ARG A 162 -7.38 6.03 -18.12
CA ARG A 162 -6.40 5.01 -18.50
C ARG A 162 -5.90 4.23 -17.28
N VAL A 163 -6.43 3.02 -17.09
CA VAL A 163 -6.04 2.13 -15.99
C VAL A 163 -4.58 1.65 -16.04
N ASP A 164 -3.89 1.85 -17.17
CA ASP A 164 -2.48 1.52 -17.39
C ASP A 164 -1.52 2.71 -17.15
N VAL A 165 -2.02 3.77 -16.52
CA VAL A 165 -1.24 4.92 -16.07
C VAL A 165 -1.52 5.14 -14.58
N MET A 166 -0.46 5.11 -13.77
CA MET A 166 -0.57 5.26 -12.32
C MET A 166 0.54 6.15 -11.76
N LYS A 167 0.25 6.81 -10.65
CA LYS A 167 1.23 7.49 -9.80
C LYS A 167 1.20 6.89 -8.42
N ALA A 168 2.34 6.88 -7.73
CA ALA A 168 2.43 6.47 -6.34
C ALA A 168 3.25 7.47 -5.51
N ILE A 169 2.89 7.61 -4.24
CA ILE A 169 3.73 8.22 -3.22
C ILE A 169 4.15 7.12 -2.26
N ILE A 170 5.45 6.92 -2.11
CA ILE A 170 6.01 6.05 -1.07
C ILE A 170 6.59 6.96 0.02
N CYS A 171 6.07 6.85 1.24
CA CYS A 171 6.64 7.54 2.39
C CYS A 171 7.85 6.74 2.90
N GLY A 172 8.99 7.40 3.14
CA GLY A 172 10.15 6.72 3.70
C GLY A 172 9.89 6.21 5.12
N ALA A 173 10.40 5.01 5.43
CA ALA A 173 10.18 4.36 6.71
C ALA A 173 10.94 5.05 7.85
N SER A 174 10.37 5.07 9.05
CA SER A 174 11.07 5.52 10.27
C SER A 174 12.40 4.78 10.47
N ASN A 175 13.37 5.42 11.11
CA ASN A 175 14.72 4.89 11.33
C ASN A 175 15.50 4.65 10.02
N THR A 176 15.20 5.41 8.97
CA THR A 176 15.99 5.40 7.73
C THR A 176 16.35 6.84 7.36
N PRO A 177 17.41 7.07 6.58
CA PRO A 177 17.69 8.40 6.02
C PRO A 177 16.53 9.00 5.19
N TYR A 178 15.57 8.17 4.77
CA TYR A 178 14.39 8.55 3.99
C TYR A 178 13.17 8.88 4.86
N ALA A 179 13.25 8.70 6.17
CA ALA A 179 12.11 8.75 7.09
C ALA A 179 11.19 9.94 6.80
N HIS A 180 9.90 9.64 6.70
CA HIS A 180 8.80 10.58 6.53
C HIS A 180 8.78 11.40 5.22
N GLY A 181 9.79 11.29 4.37
CA GLY A 181 9.78 11.93 3.06
C GLY A 181 8.72 11.32 2.16
N CYS A 182 8.01 12.15 1.38
CA CYS A 182 7.07 11.70 0.35
C CYS A 182 7.75 11.67 -1.02
N TYR A 183 7.98 10.45 -1.54
CA TYR A 183 8.67 10.23 -2.82
C TYR A 183 7.65 9.87 -3.91
N GLU A 184 7.57 10.67 -4.97
CA GLU A 184 6.67 10.48 -6.11
C GLU A 184 7.28 9.51 -7.13
N TYR A 185 6.46 8.54 -7.56
CA TYR A 185 6.79 7.57 -8.59
C TYR A 185 5.73 7.56 -9.69
N ASP A 186 6.19 7.54 -10.93
CA ASP A 186 5.36 7.37 -12.12
C ASP A 186 5.43 5.92 -12.58
N LEU A 187 4.26 5.30 -12.82
CA LEU A 187 4.15 3.93 -13.29
C LEU A 187 3.41 3.88 -14.63
N PHE A 188 3.97 3.12 -15.57
CA PHE A 188 3.35 2.87 -16.86
C PHE A 188 3.42 1.40 -17.23
N PHE A 189 2.28 0.85 -17.62
CA PHE A 189 2.13 -0.53 -18.00
C PHE A 189 2.06 -0.56 -19.52
N ASP A 190 3.10 -1.08 -20.20
CA ASP A 190 3.11 -1.11 -21.66
C ASP A 190 2.18 -2.21 -22.21
N SER A 191 2.04 -2.27 -23.53
CA SER A 191 1.20 -3.25 -24.24
C SER A 191 1.55 -4.71 -23.96
N ARG A 192 2.74 -5.02 -23.43
CA ARG A 192 3.17 -6.38 -23.12
C ARG A 192 2.86 -6.79 -21.68
N TYR A 193 2.37 -5.89 -20.84
CA TYR A 193 1.93 -6.21 -19.48
C TYR A 193 0.77 -7.25 -19.48
N PRO A 194 0.80 -8.30 -18.62
CA PRO A 194 1.76 -8.57 -17.55
C PRO A 194 2.96 -9.45 -17.94
N ASN A 195 3.15 -9.78 -19.21
CA ASN A 195 4.28 -10.62 -19.64
C ASN A 195 5.64 -9.92 -19.41
N THR A 196 5.64 -8.60 -19.33
CA THR A 196 6.78 -7.79 -18.89
C THR A 196 6.41 -6.97 -17.66
N PRO A 197 7.38 -6.62 -16.81
CA PRO A 197 7.14 -5.78 -15.64
C PRO A 197 6.62 -4.38 -16.02
N PRO A 198 5.98 -3.67 -15.08
CA PRO A 198 5.67 -2.26 -15.25
C PRO A 198 6.94 -1.43 -15.42
N LYS A 199 6.83 -0.27 -16.06
CA LYS A 199 7.86 0.77 -15.98
C LYS A 199 7.61 1.61 -14.73
N CYS A 200 8.67 1.94 -14.01
CA CYS A 200 8.62 2.72 -12.77
C CYS A 200 9.74 3.76 -12.77
N GLN A 201 9.37 5.02 -12.51
CA GLN A 201 10.28 6.16 -12.49
C GLN A 201 10.16 6.91 -11.16
N LEU A 202 11.27 7.15 -10.46
CA LEU A 202 11.32 8.11 -9.36
C LEU A 202 11.30 9.54 -9.93
N VAL A 203 10.31 10.33 -9.53
CA VAL A 203 10.17 11.74 -9.95
C VAL A 203 10.87 12.67 -8.95
N THR A 204 10.83 12.35 -7.66
CA THR A 204 11.45 13.14 -6.59
C THR A 204 12.98 12.99 -6.60
N THR A 205 13.66 13.72 -7.50
CA THR A 205 15.13 13.68 -7.68
C THR A 205 15.81 15.04 -7.52
N GLY A 206 15.05 16.07 -7.11
CA GLY A 206 15.53 17.46 -7.12
C GLY A 206 15.92 17.93 -8.53
N SER A 207 15.17 17.50 -9.54
CA SER A 207 15.49 17.71 -10.97
C SER A 207 16.87 17.14 -11.35
N GLY A 208 17.18 15.95 -10.85
CA GLY A 208 18.47 15.28 -11.08
C GLY A 208 19.62 15.77 -10.22
N ALA A 209 19.35 16.55 -9.18
CA ALA A 209 20.37 17.05 -8.26
C ALA A 209 20.90 15.99 -7.30
N VAL A 210 20.18 14.89 -7.07
CA VAL A 210 20.57 13.86 -6.10
C VAL A 210 20.30 12.45 -6.61
N ARG A 211 21.28 11.56 -6.42
CA ARG A 211 21.11 10.10 -6.51
C ARG A 211 20.82 9.58 -5.11
N PHE A 212 19.55 9.39 -4.80
CA PHE A 212 19.05 9.02 -3.46
C PHE A 212 19.53 7.65 -2.97
N ASN A 213 19.86 6.74 -3.87
CA ASN A 213 20.33 5.40 -3.52
C ASN A 213 21.15 4.83 -4.71
N PRO A 214 22.07 3.87 -4.50
CA PRO A 214 22.62 3.04 -5.57
C PRO A 214 21.54 2.53 -6.55
N ASN A 215 20.34 2.20 -6.07
CA ASN A 215 19.22 1.75 -6.88
C ASN A 215 18.17 2.83 -7.24
N LEU A 216 18.34 4.08 -6.78
CA LEU A 216 17.49 5.24 -7.10
C LEU A 216 18.35 6.35 -7.71
N TYR A 217 18.43 6.34 -9.04
CA TYR A 217 19.36 7.17 -9.81
C TYR A 217 18.91 8.63 -9.83
N ALA A 218 19.86 9.54 -10.10
CA ALA A 218 19.58 10.96 -10.24
C ALA A 218 18.63 11.26 -11.42
N ASP A 219 18.73 10.48 -12.50
CA ASP A 219 17.79 10.59 -13.63
C ASP A 219 16.41 10.00 -13.34
N GLY A 220 16.20 9.41 -12.15
CA GLY A 220 14.96 8.81 -11.68
C GLY A 220 14.82 7.32 -11.98
N LYS A 221 15.83 6.68 -12.61
CA LYS A 221 15.79 5.23 -12.85
C LYS A 221 15.73 4.46 -11.52
N VAL A 222 14.80 3.51 -11.43
CA VAL A 222 14.64 2.57 -10.32
C VAL A 222 15.19 1.21 -10.71
N CYS A 223 16.13 0.69 -9.90
CA CYS A 223 16.73 -0.62 -10.08
C CYS A 223 16.11 -1.64 -9.11
N LEU A 224 15.34 -2.59 -9.64
CA LEU A 224 14.75 -3.68 -8.86
C LEU A 224 14.64 -4.93 -9.75
N SER A 225 14.88 -6.11 -9.19
CA SER A 225 14.79 -7.38 -9.94
C SER A 225 13.36 -7.60 -10.47
N LEU A 226 12.36 -7.27 -9.66
CA LEU A 226 10.94 -7.27 -10.06
C LEU A 226 10.62 -6.30 -11.20
N LEU A 227 11.46 -5.31 -11.47
CA LEU A 227 11.31 -4.40 -12.60
C LEU A 227 12.15 -4.83 -13.81
N GLY A 228 12.93 -5.92 -13.70
CA GLY A 228 13.89 -6.35 -14.72
C GLY A 228 15.03 -5.36 -14.95
N THR A 229 15.19 -4.36 -14.09
CA THR A 229 16.24 -3.33 -14.17
C THR A 229 17.45 -3.66 -13.32
N TRP A 230 17.38 -4.76 -12.57
CA TRP A 230 18.41 -5.25 -11.68
C TRP A 230 18.55 -6.77 -11.78
N ARG A 231 19.70 -7.31 -11.36
CA ARG A 231 19.92 -8.76 -11.34
C ARG A 231 19.21 -9.37 -10.13
N GLY A 232 18.36 -10.35 -10.36
CA GLY A 232 17.80 -11.22 -9.32
C GLY A 232 17.87 -12.68 -9.76
N ASN A 233 17.70 -13.59 -8.81
CA ASN A 233 17.48 -15.00 -9.13
C ASN A 233 16.10 -15.20 -9.81
N SER A 234 15.84 -16.40 -10.34
CA SER A 234 14.59 -16.68 -11.08
C SER A 234 13.32 -16.43 -10.26
N THR A 235 13.39 -16.46 -8.93
CA THR A 235 12.26 -16.22 -8.02
C THR A 235 12.10 -14.75 -7.60
N GLU A 236 13.13 -13.92 -7.80
CA GLU A 236 13.13 -12.48 -7.50
C GLU A 236 12.80 -11.61 -8.71
N ASN A 237 12.88 -12.17 -9.91
CA ASN A 237 12.54 -11.48 -11.15
C ASN A 237 11.03 -11.46 -11.36
N TRP A 238 10.57 -10.53 -12.20
CA TRP A 238 9.16 -10.43 -12.57
C TRP A 238 8.61 -11.76 -13.11
N ASP A 239 7.55 -12.25 -12.49
CA ASP A 239 6.75 -13.37 -12.96
C ASP A 239 5.36 -12.87 -13.35
N ALA A 240 5.00 -13.07 -14.62
CA ALA A 240 3.73 -12.60 -15.18
C ALA A 240 2.49 -13.18 -14.49
N LYS A 241 2.59 -14.30 -13.77
CA LYS A 241 1.49 -14.91 -13.04
C LYS A 241 1.42 -14.45 -11.60
N PHE A 242 2.56 -14.28 -10.93
CA PHE A 242 2.62 -14.11 -9.48
C PHE A 242 3.03 -12.72 -9.01
N SER A 243 3.82 -11.99 -9.79
CA SER A 243 4.29 -10.67 -9.40
C SER A 243 3.16 -9.65 -9.43
N THR A 244 3.13 -8.72 -8.47
CA THR A 244 2.10 -7.67 -8.36
C THR A 244 2.74 -6.29 -8.22
N ILE A 245 1.93 -5.25 -8.45
CA ILE A 245 2.38 -3.87 -8.27
C ILE A 245 2.54 -3.51 -6.80
N LEU A 246 1.70 -4.08 -5.93
CA LEU A 246 1.88 -3.95 -4.49
C LEU A 246 3.27 -4.44 -4.06
N GLN A 247 3.70 -5.61 -4.55
CA GLN A 247 5.04 -6.14 -4.27
C GLN A 247 6.13 -5.17 -4.74
N VAL A 248 6.03 -4.62 -5.95
CA VAL A 248 7.00 -3.63 -6.45
C VAL A 248 7.12 -2.43 -5.52
N LEU A 249 5.99 -1.81 -5.13
CA LEU A 249 5.98 -0.62 -4.26
C LEU A 249 6.51 -0.94 -2.86
N MET A 250 6.14 -2.09 -2.29
CA MET A 250 6.64 -2.55 -1.00
C MET A 250 8.14 -2.86 -1.03
N SER A 251 8.63 -3.49 -2.10
CA SER A 251 10.07 -3.79 -2.25
C SER A 251 10.92 -2.52 -2.38
N ILE A 252 10.43 -1.48 -3.06
CA ILE A 252 11.13 -0.18 -3.11
C ILE A 252 11.27 0.38 -1.68
N GLN A 253 10.19 0.41 -0.90
CA GLN A 253 10.22 0.93 0.46
C GLN A 253 11.10 0.09 1.40
N ALA A 254 11.00 -1.24 1.34
CA ALA A 254 11.62 -2.13 2.31
C ALA A 254 13.09 -2.46 2.00
N ILE A 255 13.45 -2.60 0.72
CA ILE A 255 14.78 -3.09 0.31
C ILE A 255 15.66 -1.94 -0.16
N ILE A 256 15.09 -0.98 -0.91
CA ILE A 256 15.89 0.12 -1.48
C ILE A 256 16.00 1.28 -0.49
N MET A 257 14.91 1.68 0.15
CA MET A 257 14.88 2.81 1.08
C MET A 257 15.26 2.41 2.51
N SER A 258 16.37 1.69 2.66
CA SER A 258 16.90 1.14 3.93
C SER A 258 17.87 2.09 4.65
N GLU A 259 18.27 1.75 5.87
CA GLU A 259 19.26 2.52 6.66
C GLU A 259 20.69 2.44 6.08
N GLU A 260 21.02 1.28 5.51
CA GLU A 260 22.34 0.90 4.99
C GLU A 260 22.53 1.31 3.51
N VAL A 261 22.31 2.60 3.22
CA VAL A 261 22.25 3.15 1.85
C VAL A 261 23.45 2.79 0.97
N TYR A 262 24.67 2.88 1.52
CA TYR A 262 25.90 2.63 0.75
C TYR A 262 26.02 1.15 0.33
N TYR A 263 25.56 0.24 1.19
CA TYR A 263 25.71 -1.20 0.99
C TYR A 263 24.71 -1.78 -0.02
N ASN A 264 23.73 -0.99 -0.47
CA ASN A 264 22.88 -1.34 -1.60
C ASN A 264 23.63 -1.37 -2.96
N GLU A 265 24.87 -0.84 -3.02
CA GLU A 265 25.71 -1.03 -4.20
C GLU A 265 26.36 -2.43 -4.18
N PRO A 266 26.26 -3.20 -5.27
CA PRO A 266 26.80 -4.55 -5.33
C PRO A 266 28.30 -4.62 -5.12
N GLY A 267 28.69 -5.60 -4.34
CA GLY A 267 30.09 -5.85 -4.04
C GLY A 267 30.63 -4.95 -2.95
N TYR A 268 29.82 -4.08 -2.33
CA TYR A 268 30.22 -3.24 -1.20
C TYR A 268 29.71 -3.77 0.15
N GLU A 269 28.90 -4.83 0.16
CA GLU A 269 28.30 -5.42 1.38
C GLU A 269 29.37 -5.89 2.38
N HIS A 270 30.53 -6.32 1.88
CA HIS A 270 31.65 -6.78 2.69
C HIS A 270 32.35 -5.65 3.48
N GLU A 271 32.08 -4.37 3.17
CA GLU A 271 32.60 -3.23 3.94
C GLU A 271 31.75 -2.91 5.18
N ALA A 272 30.57 -3.54 5.33
CA ALA A 272 29.70 -3.37 6.50
C ALA A 272 30.40 -3.78 7.81
N GLY A 273 30.24 -2.97 8.85
CA GLY A 273 30.89 -3.15 10.15
C GLY A 273 32.36 -2.72 10.20
N THR A 274 32.97 -2.31 9.07
CA THR A 274 34.32 -1.74 9.06
C THR A 274 34.29 -0.24 9.33
N THR A 275 35.28 0.31 10.02
CA THR A 275 35.32 1.75 10.31
C THR A 275 35.27 2.62 9.05
N GLU A 276 35.90 2.18 7.96
CA GLU A 276 35.88 2.90 6.69
C GLU A 276 34.51 2.80 6.00
N GLY A 277 33.93 1.59 5.97
CA GLY A 277 32.60 1.37 5.40
C GLY A 277 31.53 2.18 6.12
N GLU A 278 31.51 2.14 7.45
CA GLU A 278 30.53 2.89 8.26
C GLU A 278 30.65 4.40 8.02
N ALA A 279 31.87 4.91 7.88
CA ALA A 279 32.08 6.32 7.56
C ALA A 279 31.56 6.69 6.16
N LYS A 280 31.68 5.79 5.17
CA LYS A 280 31.13 6.01 3.82
C LYS A 280 29.61 5.89 3.82
N ASN A 281 29.05 4.93 4.56
CA ASN A 281 27.60 4.81 4.72
C ASN A 281 27.02 6.07 5.36
N GLU A 282 27.62 6.56 6.44
CA GLU A 282 27.18 7.80 7.09
C GLU A 282 27.30 9.01 6.15
N ALA A 283 28.37 9.10 5.35
CA ALA A 283 28.48 10.16 4.33
C ALA A 283 27.35 10.10 3.29
N TYR A 284 26.97 8.91 2.83
CA TYR A 284 25.85 8.73 1.91
C TYR A 284 24.53 9.09 2.60
N SER A 285 24.29 8.55 3.80
CA SER A 285 23.12 8.83 4.63
C SER A 285 22.96 10.33 4.90
N ASN A 286 24.05 11.06 5.15
CA ASN A 286 24.02 12.52 5.34
C ASN A 286 23.49 13.26 4.12
N ILE A 287 23.90 12.85 2.90
CA ILE A 287 23.37 13.40 1.64
C ILE A 287 21.89 13.07 1.52
N VAL A 288 21.49 11.83 1.78
CA VAL A 288 20.09 11.40 1.71
C VAL A 288 19.23 12.17 2.70
N ARG A 289 19.60 12.26 3.98
CA ARG A 289 18.87 13.01 5.02
C ARG A 289 18.65 14.47 4.60
N TYR A 290 19.71 15.15 4.16
CA TYR A 290 19.60 16.56 3.71
C TYR A 290 18.66 16.70 2.51
N CYS A 291 18.84 15.86 1.49
CA CYS A 291 18.03 15.89 0.28
C CYS A 291 16.59 15.41 0.50
N ASN A 292 16.35 14.52 1.47
CA ASN A 292 15.04 14.09 1.91
C ASN A 292 14.26 15.29 2.48
N ILE A 293 14.86 16.02 3.44
CA ILE A 293 14.27 17.24 4.00
C ILE A 293 13.96 18.26 2.89
N GLN A 294 14.89 18.50 1.98
CA GLN A 294 14.69 19.47 0.90
C GLN A 294 13.59 19.02 -0.08
N TYR A 295 13.75 17.86 -0.73
CA TYR A 295 12.99 17.49 -1.92
C TYR A 295 11.76 16.63 -1.61
N ALA A 296 11.84 15.76 -0.59
CA ALA A 296 10.75 14.85 -0.24
C ALA A 296 9.89 15.38 0.92
N MET A 297 10.33 16.42 1.63
CA MET A 297 9.52 17.13 2.64
C MET A 297 9.18 18.56 2.24
N ILE A 298 10.14 19.49 2.20
CA ILE A 298 9.87 20.93 2.00
C ILE A 298 9.21 21.18 0.64
N ASP A 299 9.75 20.62 -0.43
CA ASP A 299 9.18 20.81 -1.77
C ASP A 299 7.77 20.20 -1.86
N GLN A 300 7.52 19.06 -1.20
CA GLN A 300 6.18 18.44 -1.14
C GLN A 300 5.19 19.24 -0.27
N ILE A 301 5.65 19.90 0.80
CA ILE A 301 4.81 20.76 1.62
C ILE A 301 4.45 22.04 0.86
N THR A 302 5.43 22.63 0.16
CA THR A 302 5.27 23.94 -0.50
C THR A 302 4.65 23.85 -1.88
N SER A 303 4.88 22.75 -2.59
CA SER A 303 4.37 22.46 -3.92
C SER A 303 4.05 20.95 -4.04
N PRO A 304 3.01 20.47 -3.36
CA PRO A 304 2.66 19.05 -3.36
C PRO A 304 2.38 18.53 -4.77
N CYS A 305 2.71 17.26 -5.00
CA CYS A 305 2.38 16.62 -6.27
C CYS A 305 0.86 16.52 -6.49
N LYS A 306 0.45 16.69 -7.75
CA LYS A 306 -0.96 16.76 -8.13
C LYS A 306 -1.67 15.43 -7.84
N GLY A 307 -2.88 15.51 -7.29
CA GLY A 307 -3.68 14.34 -6.90
C GLY A 307 -3.37 13.76 -5.52
N PHE A 308 -2.28 14.22 -4.87
CA PHE A 308 -1.86 13.79 -3.53
C PHE A 308 -1.81 14.93 -2.52
N GLU A 309 -2.25 16.13 -2.87
CA GLU A 309 -2.13 17.35 -2.06
C GLU A 309 -2.74 17.18 -0.67
N GLU A 310 -3.88 16.51 -0.59
CA GLU A 310 -4.55 16.23 0.67
C GLU A 310 -3.81 15.20 1.52
N ALA A 311 -3.35 14.10 0.90
CA ALA A 311 -2.61 13.05 1.59
C ALA A 311 -1.30 13.60 2.16
N ILE A 312 -0.55 14.36 1.36
CA ILE A 312 0.71 15.01 1.75
C ILE A 312 0.48 16.02 2.87
N ARG A 313 -0.54 16.89 2.75
CA ARG A 313 -0.87 17.88 3.78
C ARG A 313 -1.23 17.20 5.11
N LYS A 314 -2.11 16.18 5.08
CA LYS A 314 -2.50 15.43 6.29
C LYS A 314 -1.30 14.67 6.88
N HIS A 315 -0.47 14.03 6.05
CA HIS A 315 0.74 13.32 6.47
C HIS A 315 1.68 14.23 7.26
N PHE A 316 2.11 15.35 6.66
CA PHE A 316 3.06 16.26 7.30
C PHE A 316 2.45 17.03 8.48
N PHE A 317 1.16 17.38 8.42
CA PHE A 317 0.52 18.06 9.55
C PHE A 317 0.48 17.18 10.80
N LEU A 318 0.07 15.91 10.65
CA LEU A 318 -0.08 14.99 11.78
C LEU A 318 1.27 14.57 12.37
N LYS A 319 2.30 14.45 11.53
CA LYS A 319 3.64 13.98 11.90
C LYS A 319 4.64 15.09 12.19
N ARG A 320 4.25 16.37 12.12
CA ARG A 320 5.19 17.50 12.26
C ARG A 320 6.09 17.40 13.50
N ASP A 321 5.54 16.99 14.64
CA ASP A 321 6.27 16.94 15.91
C ASP A 321 7.27 15.77 15.90
N GLU A 322 6.84 14.58 15.45
CA GLU A 322 7.69 13.39 15.26
C GLU A 322 8.83 13.67 14.26
N ILE A 323 8.52 14.30 13.12
CA ILE A 323 9.52 14.65 12.10
C ILE A 323 10.54 15.64 12.66
N LEU A 324 10.09 16.67 13.39
CA LEU A 324 11.00 17.66 13.98
C LEU A 324 11.91 17.05 15.05
N GLU A 325 11.42 16.07 15.80
CA GLU A 325 12.22 15.31 16.75
C GLU A 325 13.31 14.50 16.02
N GLU A 326 12.93 13.70 15.01
CA GLU A 326 13.87 12.84 14.27
C GLU A 326 14.94 13.65 13.51
N VAL A 327 14.58 14.75 12.83
CA VAL A 327 15.60 15.59 12.15
C VAL A 327 16.53 16.32 13.13
N LYS A 328 16.07 16.59 14.36
CA LYS A 328 16.92 17.16 15.42
C LYS A 328 17.90 16.12 15.95
N GLU A 329 17.50 14.86 16.03
CA GLU A 329 18.42 13.75 16.32
C GLU A 329 19.49 13.61 15.23
N TRP A 330 19.12 13.74 13.94
CA TRP A 330 20.12 13.74 12.86
C TRP A 330 21.14 14.87 13.00
N LEU A 331 20.75 16.02 13.56
CA LEU A 331 21.68 17.11 13.85
C LEU A 331 22.66 16.77 14.98
N VAL A 332 22.25 15.93 15.94
CA VAL A 332 23.14 15.38 16.98
C VAL A 332 24.10 14.37 16.36
N TYR A 333 23.59 13.42 15.55
CA TYR A 333 24.44 12.43 14.87
C TYR A 333 25.49 13.05 13.96
N ALA A 334 25.21 14.22 13.38
CA ALA A 334 26.17 14.97 12.59
C ALA A 334 27.46 15.38 13.36
N ASP A 335 27.42 15.43 14.69
CA ASP A 335 28.61 15.67 15.54
C ASP A 335 29.30 14.38 15.96
N GLU A 336 28.53 13.32 16.19
CA GLU A 336 29.02 12.07 16.81
C GLU A 336 29.64 11.13 15.79
N ASN A 337 29.08 11.09 14.57
CA ASN A 337 29.46 10.12 13.56
C ASN A 337 30.47 10.71 12.57
N LYS A 338 31.53 9.95 12.30
CA LYS A 338 32.52 10.31 11.28
C LYS A 338 32.01 9.95 9.90
N ALA A 339 32.00 10.91 8.98
CA ALA A 339 31.60 10.70 7.59
C ALA A 339 32.80 10.81 6.62
N SER A 340 32.87 9.94 5.62
CA SER A 340 33.87 9.94 4.55
C SER A 340 33.24 10.20 3.18
N TYR A 341 33.34 11.44 2.70
CA TYR A 341 32.82 11.87 1.39
C TYR A 341 33.81 11.56 0.25
N SER A 342 34.00 10.28 -0.07
CA SER A 342 34.95 9.81 -1.08
C SER A 342 34.42 8.60 -1.87
N SER A 343 35.20 8.15 -2.85
CA SER A 343 34.96 6.88 -3.58
C SER A 343 33.56 6.82 -4.21
N LEU A 344 32.80 5.74 -3.98
CA LEU A 344 31.47 5.56 -4.54
C LEU A 344 30.51 6.71 -4.21
N VAL A 345 30.56 7.23 -2.98
CA VAL A 345 29.70 8.35 -2.54
C VAL A 345 29.96 9.59 -3.40
N GLU A 346 31.24 9.88 -3.67
CA GLU A 346 31.66 10.99 -4.54
C GLU A 346 31.32 10.72 -6.02
N CYS A 347 31.40 9.48 -6.48
CA CYS A 347 30.98 9.11 -7.84
C CYS A 347 29.46 9.31 -8.04
N HIS A 348 28.65 8.99 -7.04
CA HIS A 348 27.19 9.08 -7.12
C HIS A 348 26.68 10.51 -6.94
N ASN A 349 27.28 11.25 -6.02
CA ASN A 349 26.81 12.55 -5.56
C ASN A 349 27.97 13.56 -5.45
N HIS A 350 28.72 13.73 -6.53
CA HIS A 350 29.92 14.57 -6.56
C HIS A 350 29.69 15.98 -6.02
N SER A 351 28.65 16.67 -6.50
CA SER A 351 28.34 18.05 -6.10
C SER A 351 28.02 18.18 -4.62
N TRP A 352 27.37 17.18 -3.99
CA TRP A 352 27.09 17.17 -2.56
C TRP A 352 28.33 16.83 -1.74
N CYS A 353 29.14 15.88 -2.19
CA CYS A 353 30.41 15.57 -1.53
C CYS A 353 31.32 16.81 -1.49
N GLN A 354 31.43 17.57 -2.58
CA GLN A 354 32.21 18.82 -2.57
C GLN A 354 31.68 19.84 -1.57
N LYS A 355 30.35 19.92 -1.39
CA LYS A 355 29.74 20.82 -0.40
C LYS A 355 29.97 20.36 1.04
N PHE A 356 29.94 19.06 1.32
CA PHE A 356 29.93 18.53 2.69
C PHE A 356 31.31 18.12 3.21
N LYS A 357 32.32 18.02 2.34
CA LYS A 357 33.69 17.64 2.69
C LYS A 357 34.41 18.63 3.60
N GLU A 358 33.97 19.89 3.62
CA GLU A 358 34.46 20.89 4.58
C GLU A 358 33.99 20.56 6.00
N ASP A 359 34.89 20.60 6.96
CA ASP A 359 34.60 20.26 8.35
C ASP A 359 33.47 21.13 8.94
N GLY A 360 32.51 20.50 9.60
CA GLY A 360 31.30 21.14 10.15
C GLY A 360 30.29 21.67 9.12
N LYS A 361 30.57 21.57 7.80
CA LYS A 361 29.72 22.17 6.77
C LYS A 361 28.38 21.47 6.62
N TYR A 362 28.38 20.13 6.64
CA TYR A 362 27.14 19.34 6.63
C TYR A 362 26.21 19.77 7.77
N LYS A 363 26.71 19.83 9.00
CA LYS A 363 25.94 20.22 10.18
C LYS A 363 25.36 21.63 10.05
N SER A 364 26.15 22.61 9.61
CA SER A 364 25.68 23.98 9.39
C SER A 364 24.52 24.01 8.41
N MET A 365 24.65 23.31 7.28
CA MET A 365 23.61 23.23 6.26
C MET A 365 22.38 22.47 6.76
N LEU A 366 22.57 21.39 7.52
CA LEU A 366 21.49 20.61 8.12
C LEU A 366 20.68 21.47 9.09
N LYS A 367 21.34 22.28 9.93
CA LYS A 367 20.66 23.22 10.81
C LYS A 367 19.82 24.24 10.02
N GLU A 368 20.38 24.83 8.97
CA GLU A 368 19.67 25.78 8.11
C GLU A 368 18.45 25.17 7.42
N ILE A 369 18.55 23.91 6.94
CA ILE A 369 17.43 23.25 6.27
C ILE A 369 16.33 22.83 7.27
N ILE A 370 16.69 22.45 8.51
CA ILE A 370 15.71 22.18 9.57
C ILE A 370 14.93 23.45 9.92
N GLU A 371 15.57 24.62 10.00
CA GLU A 371 14.87 25.89 10.20
C GLU A 371 13.89 26.20 9.05
N LYS A 372 14.26 25.87 7.80
CA LYS A 372 13.33 25.98 6.66
C LYS A 372 12.16 25.00 6.76
N LEU A 373 12.40 23.77 7.20
CA LEU A 373 11.36 22.77 7.42
C LEU A 373 10.39 23.22 8.51
N GLU A 374 10.88 23.73 9.64
CA GLU A 374 10.05 24.31 10.70
C GLU A 374 9.16 25.45 10.17
N ASN A 375 9.69 26.30 9.30
CA ASN A 375 8.91 27.36 8.67
C ASN A 375 7.90 26.82 7.65
N ALA A 376 8.22 25.76 6.91
CA ALA A 376 7.28 25.09 6.01
C ALA A 376 6.10 24.49 6.82
N PHE A 377 6.37 23.86 7.97
CA PHE A 377 5.32 23.34 8.85
C PHE A 377 4.41 24.42 9.43
N LYS A 378 4.90 25.63 9.73
CA LYS A 378 4.05 26.76 10.15
C LYS A 378 3.04 27.17 9.07
N GLY A 379 3.36 26.92 7.79
CA GLY A 379 2.46 27.16 6.67
C GLY A 379 1.36 26.10 6.50
N LEU A 380 1.47 24.95 7.18
CA LEU A 380 0.47 23.89 7.08
C LEU A 380 -0.81 24.29 7.83
N LYS A 381 -1.92 24.29 7.10
CA LYS A 381 -3.24 24.46 7.67
C LYS A 381 -3.71 23.16 8.31
N GLU A 382 -4.42 23.30 9.43
CA GLU A 382 -5.11 22.19 10.08
C GLU A 382 -6.07 21.51 9.09
N PRO A 383 -6.15 20.16 9.07
CA PRO A 383 -7.13 19.45 8.27
C PRO A 383 -8.53 19.84 8.72
N THR A 384 -9.25 20.59 7.88
CA THR A 384 -10.69 20.85 8.06
C THR A 384 -11.49 20.02 7.05
N LEU A 385 -12.72 19.64 7.39
CA LEU A 385 -13.63 18.94 6.46
C LEU A 385 -14.00 19.82 5.27
N GLU A 386 -13.99 21.14 5.40
CA GLU A 386 -14.16 22.07 4.27
C GLU A 386 -13.10 21.88 3.16
N HIS A 387 -11.89 21.39 3.49
CA HIS A 387 -10.86 21.10 2.49
C HIS A 387 -11.15 19.82 1.69
N GLU A 388 -11.97 18.89 2.22
CA GLU A 388 -12.41 17.69 1.50
C GLU A 388 -13.40 18.03 0.36
N LEU A 389 -14.08 19.18 0.46
CA LEU A 389 -14.93 19.71 -0.62
C LEU A 389 -14.23 20.72 -1.53
N LYS A 390 -13.36 21.59 -0.99
CA LYS A 390 -12.71 22.64 -1.81
C LYS A 390 -11.76 22.10 -2.88
N ALA A 391 -11.03 21.01 -2.56
CA ALA A 391 -10.17 20.32 -3.52
C ALA A 391 -10.95 19.76 -4.73
N VAL A 392 -12.26 19.52 -4.58
CA VAL A 392 -13.16 19.10 -5.66
C VAL A 392 -13.66 20.29 -6.47
N THR A 393 -13.96 21.42 -5.83
CA THR A 393 -14.52 22.60 -6.51
C THR A 393 -13.51 23.50 -7.23
N GLU A 394 -12.24 23.53 -6.80
CA GLU A 394 -11.21 24.39 -7.43
C GLU A 394 -10.65 23.79 -8.74
N ALA A 395 -10.77 22.48 -8.94
CA ALA A 395 -10.42 21.81 -10.21
C ALA A 395 -11.38 22.17 -11.37
N GLU A 396 -12.60 22.64 -11.07
CA GLU A 396 -13.60 23.00 -12.08
C GLU A 396 -13.52 24.47 -12.53
N GLN A 397 -12.94 25.36 -11.72
CA GLN A 397 -12.99 26.81 -12.00
C GLN A 397 -11.95 27.32 -13.01
N THR A 398 -10.94 26.52 -13.37
CA THR A 398 -9.96 26.89 -14.40
C THR A 398 -10.38 26.55 -15.84
N ALA A 399 -11.54 25.92 -16.05
CA ALA A 399 -12.09 25.65 -17.38
C ALA A 399 -13.14 26.69 -17.79
N LYS A 400 -12.72 27.94 -18.07
CA LYS A 400 -13.57 28.87 -18.83
C LYS A 400 -13.39 28.63 -20.34
N PRO A 401 -14.48 28.50 -21.11
CA PRO A 401 -14.40 28.22 -22.54
C PRO A 401 -13.99 29.48 -23.31
N GLU A 402 -12.80 29.46 -23.91
CA GLU A 402 -12.50 30.38 -25.01
C GLU A 402 -13.26 29.96 -26.28
N LYS A 403 -13.84 30.95 -26.95
CA LYS A 403 -14.68 30.81 -28.15
C LYS A 403 -13.90 30.12 -29.28
N LYS A 404 -14.37 28.94 -29.71
CA LYS A 404 -13.90 28.29 -30.94
C LYS A 404 -14.55 28.91 -32.17
N ALA A 405 -13.72 29.27 -33.15
CA ALA A 405 -14.13 29.54 -34.52
C ALA A 405 -14.37 28.21 -35.28
N ASP A 406 -15.30 28.26 -36.23
CA ASP A 406 -15.84 27.15 -37.02
C ASP A 406 -14.78 26.28 -37.72
N ALA A 407 -14.92 24.97 -37.59
CA ALA A 407 -14.44 24.01 -38.57
C ALA A 407 -15.43 22.84 -38.68
N GLN A 408 -16.11 22.76 -39.83
CA GLN A 408 -17.05 21.70 -40.19
C GLN A 408 -16.30 20.37 -40.41
N ALA A 409 -16.77 19.30 -39.77
CA ALA A 409 -16.43 17.93 -40.14
C ALA A 409 -17.71 17.08 -40.13
N GLN A 410 -17.96 16.39 -41.25
CA GLN A 410 -19.11 15.52 -41.48
C GLN A 410 -18.96 14.16 -40.76
N PRO A 411 -20.07 13.49 -40.40
CA PRO A 411 -20.03 12.20 -39.71
C PRO A 411 -19.82 11.03 -40.69
N PRO A 412 -19.03 10.00 -40.34
CA PRO A 412 -19.03 8.73 -41.07
C PRO A 412 -20.29 7.92 -40.76
N LYS A 413 -20.89 7.41 -41.84
CA LYS A 413 -21.97 6.43 -41.85
C LYS A 413 -21.35 5.02 -41.79
N ASP A 414 -21.81 4.21 -40.83
CA ASP A 414 -22.20 2.80 -40.99
C ASP A 414 -22.21 2.08 -39.64
N ALA A 415 -23.41 1.99 -39.06
CA ALA A 415 -23.69 1.13 -37.92
C ALA A 415 -24.02 -0.28 -38.43
N SER A 416 -23.13 -1.24 -38.16
CA SER A 416 -23.46 -2.67 -38.30
C SER A 416 -23.81 -3.26 -36.93
N LYS A 417 -24.94 -3.99 -36.91
CA LYS A 417 -25.64 -4.51 -35.74
C LYS A 417 -24.83 -5.60 -35.02
N GLY A 418 -24.48 -5.37 -33.74
CA GLY A 418 -23.95 -6.40 -32.85
C GLY A 418 -25.03 -7.36 -32.36
N LYS A 419 -24.83 -8.67 -32.55
CA LYS A 419 -25.64 -9.76 -32.00
C LYS A 419 -25.31 -9.96 -30.51
N ALA A 420 -26.36 -10.09 -29.69
CA ALA A 420 -26.24 -10.52 -28.30
C ALA A 420 -25.71 -11.96 -28.22
N ILE A 421 -24.69 -12.18 -27.41
CA ILE A 421 -24.17 -13.51 -27.07
C ILE A 421 -24.91 -13.98 -25.81
N LYS A 422 -25.57 -15.12 -25.88
CA LYS A 422 -26.17 -15.82 -24.73
C LYS A 422 -25.16 -16.81 -24.17
N ALA A 423 -25.03 -16.86 -22.85
CA ALA A 423 -24.27 -17.87 -22.12
C ALA A 423 -24.81 -19.28 -22.43
N THR A 424 -23.91 -20.26 -22.52
CA THR A 424 -24.22 -21.66 -22.83
C THR A 424 -24.29 -22.50 -21.56
N ASP A 425 -25.13 -23.54 -21.58
CA ASP A 425 -25.43 -24.41 -20.42
C ASP A 425 -24.24 -25.22 -19.87
N GLU A 426 -23.07 -25.17 -20.50
CA GLU A 426 -21.81 -25.72 -19.94
C GLU A 426 -21.18 -24.80 -18.88
N ASP A 427 -21.39 -23.49 -18.95
CA ASP A 427 -20.86 -22.53 -17.97
C ASP A 427 -21.60 -22.61 -16.62
N ASN A 428 -22.86 -23.09 -16.63
CA ASN A 428 -23.67 -23.27 -15.42
C ASN A 428 -23.38 -24.60 -14.70
N LYS A 429 -22.70 -25.56 -15.34
CA LYS A 429 -22.50 -26.91 -14.80
C LYS A 429 -21.26 -27.05 -13.92
N LEU A 430 -20.35 -26.08 -13.95
CA LEU A 430 -19.14 -26.02 -13.10
C LEU A 430 -19.38 -25.38 -11.72
N LEU A 431 -20.59 -24.87 -11.47
CA LEU A 431 -20.96 -24.16 -10.24
C LEU A 431 -21.82 -24.98 -9.25
N GLU A 432 -22.19 -26.22 -9.59
CA GLU A 432 -23.10 -27.05 -8.78
C GLU A 432 -22.43 -28.24 -8.06
N GLU A 433 -21.10 -28.39 -8.08
CA GLU A 433 -20.40 -29.45 -7.32
C GLU A 433 -19.42 -28.88 -6.28
N VAL A 434 -19.95 -28.23 -5.25
CA VAL A 434 -19.30 -28.18 -3.92
C VAL A 434 -20.41 -28.36 -2.88
N ASP A 435 -20.78 -29.60 -2.63
CA ASP A 435 -21.62 -29.96 -1.48
C ASP A 435 -20.82 -29.75 -0.19
N MET A 436 -21.27 -28.80 0.63
CA MET A 436 -20.91 -28.73 2.05
C MET A 436 -21.88 -29.61 2.83
N GLU A 437 -21.66 -30.93 2.78
CA GLU A 437 -22.23 -31.85 3.76
C GLU A 437 -21.14 -32.30 4.74
N ASP A 438 -21.50 -32.30 6.02
CA ASP A 438 -20.73 -32.77 7.17
C ASP A 438 -20.04 -34.11 6.86
N ASN A 439 -18.72 -34.10 6.71
CA ASN A 439 -17.92 -35.33 6.60
C ASN A 439 -16.94 -35.42 7.77
N ASP A 440 -17.35 -36.18 8.78
CA ASP A 440 -16.57 -36.70 9.91
C ASP A 440 -15.47 -37.68 9.47
N VAL A 441 -14.52 -37.23 8.63
CA VAL A 441 -13.34 -38.02 8.26
C VAL A 441 -12.06 -37.25 8.57
N ILE A 442 -11.60 -37.43 9.81
CA ILE A 442 -10.25 -37.05 10.25
C ILE A 442 -9.25 -38.01 9.58
N GLY A 443 -8.52 -37.49 8.60
CA GLY A 443 -7.39 -38.12 7.94
C GLY A 443 -7.13 -37.40 6.62
N THR A 444 -6.07 -36.61 6.49
CA THR A 444 -4.81 -37.16 5.99
C THR A 444 -3.66 -36.18 6.25
N ASN A 445 -2.52 -36.71 6.65
CA ASN A 445 -1.22 -36.05 6.60
C ASN A 445 -0.86 -35.76 5.13
N GLN A 446 -1.42 -34.70 4.52
CA GLN A 446 -0.95 -34.22 3.23
C GLN A 446 0.27 -33.33 3.47
N GLU A 447 1.46 -33.85 3.18
CA GLU A 447 2.66 -33.01 3.14
C GLU A 447 2.48 -31.90 2.11
N ILE A 448 2.79 -30.67 2.52
CA ILE A 448 2.74 -29.50 1.63
C ILE A 448 3.81 -29.68 0.56
N ASN A 449 3.40 -30.10 -0.63
CA ASN A 449 4.29 -30.15 -1.77
C ASN A 449 4.43 -28.74 -2.35
N ILE A 450 5.52 -28.06 -1.99
CA ILE A 450 5.82 -26.70 -2.47
C ILE A 450 6.04 -26.67 -3.97
N ASN A 451 6.30 -27.81 -4.61
CA ASN A 451 6.38 -27.89 -6.06
C ASN A 451 5.02 -28.00 -6.76
N ASP A 452 3.94 -28.19 -6.01
CA ASP A 452 2.57 -28.21 -6.55
C ASP A 452 2.13 -26.78 -6.91
N ASP A 453 1.65 -26.62 -8.15
CA ASP A 453 1.25 -25.33 -8.69
C ASP A 453 0.07 -24.70 -7.92
N GLN A 454 -0.83 -25.50 -7.32
CA GLN A 454 -1.94 -24.98 -6.50
C GLN A 454 -1.46 -24.48 -5.13
N VAL A 455 -0.42 -25.10 -4.58
CA VAL A 455 0.20 -24.67 -3.30
C VAL A 455 1.01 -23.40 -3.51
N LYS A 456 1.79 -23.35 -4.60
CA LYS A 456 2.52 -22.13 -5.00
C LYS A 456 1.59 -20.96 -5.25
N ASP A 457 0.45 -21.18 -5.91
CA ASP A 457 -0.54 -20.14 -6.15
C ASP A 457 -1.12 -19.57 -4.84
N ARG A 458 -1.54 -20.47 -3.94
CA ARG A 458 -2.11 -20.10 -2.63
C ARG A 458 -1.13 -19.32 -1.74
N TRP A 459 0.16 -19.66 -1.80
CA TRP A 459 1.20 -19.07 -0.96
C TRP A 459 2.12 -18.12 -1.73
N SER A 460 1.77 -17.77 -2.97
CA SER A 460 2.57 -16.95 -3.88
C SER A 460 3.03 -15.64 -3.25
N ARG A 461 2.13 -14.97 -2.52
CA ARG A 461 2.43 -13.73 -1.77
C ARG A 461 3.44 -13.94 -0.64
N TYR A 462 3.31 -15.04 0.11
CA TYR A 462 4.21 -15.37 1.22
C TYR A 462 5.58 -15.83 0.74
N ILE A 463 5.61 -16.65 -0.32
CA ILE A 463 6.84 -17.08 -1.02
C ILE A 463 7.57 -15.87 -1.60
N GLY A 464 6.85 -14.93 -2.21
CA GLY A 464 7.44 -13.70 -2.75
C GLY A 464 8.06 -12.80 -1.68
N ALA A 465 7.48 -12.76 -0.47
CA ALA A 465 7.99 -11.95 0.65
C ALA A 465 9.18 -12.61 1.37
N MET A 466 9.11 -13.92 1.62
CA MET A 466 10.08 -14.64 2.46
C MET A 466 11.17 -15.37 1.66
N GLY A 467 10.96 -15.58 0.36
CA GLY A 467 11.80 -16.42 -0.49
C GLY A 467 11.43 -17.90 -0.40
N ILE A 468 11.53 -18.62 -1.52
CA ILE A 468 11.09 -20.02 -1.62
C ILE A 468 11.86 -20.96 -0.68
N ASP A 469 13.14 -20.71 -0.46
CA ASP A 469 13.98 -21.53 0.42
C ASP A 469 13.56 -21.40 1.90
N ALA A 470 13.17 -20.19 2.33
CA ALA A 470 12.68 -19.95 3.68
C ALA A 470 11.30 -20.60 3.87
N VAL A 471 10.40 -20.45 2.90
CA VAL A 471 9.10 -21.14 2.91
C VAL A 471 9.27 -22.66 2.88
N ALA A 472 10.26 -23.18 2.17
CA ALA A 472 10.55 -24.61 2.15
C ALA A 472 11.09 -25.17 3.45
N LYS A 473 11.99 -24.43 4.10
CA LYS A 473 12.44 -24.77 5.45
C LYS A 473 11.27 -24.71 6.44
N GLN A 474 10.40 -23.70 6.34
CA GLN A 474 9.24 -23.57 7.21
C GLN A 474 8.24 -24.72 7.01
N ALA A 475 7.87 -25.02 5.77
CA ALA A 475 6.92 -26.09 5.45
C ALA A 475 7.41 -27.49 5.84
N SER A 476 8.72 -27.65 6.07
CA SER A 476 9.32 -28.88 6.60
C SER A 476 9.62 -28.82 8.11
N ALA A 477 9.48 -27.66 8.75
CA ALA A 477 9.83 -27.44 10.15
C ALA A 477 8.82 -28.09 11.11
N LYS A 478 9.35 -28.74 12.13
CA LYS A 478 8.60 -29.18 13.32
C LYS A 478 8.85 -28.19 14.44
N ILE A 479 7.78 -27.62 15.00
CA ILE A 479 7.88 -26.55 15.99
C ILE A 479 7.17 -26.96 17.27
N LEU A 480 7.78 -26.71 18.43
CA LEU A 480 7.13 -26.85 19.73
C LEU A 480 6.94 -25.47 20.36
N ILE A 481 5.74 -25.19 20.88
CA ILE A 481 5.47 -24.01 21.70
C ILE A 481 5.24 -24.45 23.15
N TYR A 482 6.03 -23.90 24.06
CA TYR A 482 5.85 -24.01 25.51
C TYR A 482 5.20 -22.74 26.08
N GLY A 483 4.00 -22.90 26.64
CA GLY A 483 3.16 -21.81 27.14
C GLY A 483 2.16 -21.33 26.08
N LEU A 484 0.87 -21.45 26.39
CA LEU A 484 -0.25 -21.13 25.51
C LEU A 484 -1.21 -20.10 26.13
N GLY A 485 -0.66 -19.10 26.82
CA GLY A 485 -1.34 -17.83 27.10
C GLY A 485 -1.58 -17.00 25.82
N GLY A 486 -1.84 -15.70 25.96
CA GLY A 486 -2.17 -14.83 24.81
C GLY A 486 -1.09 -14.77 23.73
N LEU A 487 0.18 -14.61 24.12
CA LEU A 487 1.29 -14.58 23.18
C LEU A 487 1.50 -15.92 22.47
N GLY A 488 1.48 -17.02 23.23
CA GLY A 488 1.60 -18.37 22.68
C GLY A 488 0.48 -18.69 21.68
N ALA A 489 -0.75 -18.26 21.95
CA ALA A 489 -1.89 -18.43 21.05
C ALA A 489 -1.72 -17.65 19.74
N GLU A 490 -1.25 -16.40 19.80
CA GLU A 490 -0.95 -15.59 18.60
C GLU A 490 0.16 -16.21 17.75
N ILE A 491 1.24 -16.69 18.38
CA ILE A 491 2.33 -17.39 17.70
C ILE A 491 1.82 -18.67 17.04
N ALA A 492 1.03 -19.48 17.76
CA ALA A 492 0.46 -20.72 17.23
C ALA A 492 -0.40 -20.47 15.98
N LYS A 493 -1.31 -19.48 16.03
CA LYS A 493 -2.13 -19.09 14.87
C LYS A 493 -1.28 -18.72 13.66
N ASN A 494 -0.30 -17.84 13.85
CA ASN A 494 0.51 -17.35 12.73
C ASN A 494 1.38 -18.47 12.14
N LEU A 495 1.94 -19.37 12.94
CA LEU A 495 2.74 -20.50 12.45
C LEU A 495 1.90 -21.55 11.70
N VAL A 496 0.67 -21.79 12.14
CA VAL A 496 -0.24 -22.72 11.44
C VAL A 496 -0.77 -22.09 10.14
N LEU A 497 -1.13 -20.80 10.15
CA LEU A 497 -1.56 -20.10 8.94
C LEU A 497 -0.42 -19.95 7.92
N ALA A 498 0.81 -19.70 8.37
CA ALA A 498 1.99 -19.67 7.52
C ALA A 498 2.36 -21.07 6.99
N GLY A 499 1.96 -22.12 7.73
CA GLY A 499 2.02 -23.51 7.32
C GLY A 499 3.39 -24.17 7.51
N CYS A 500 3.66 -24.56 8.75
CA CYS A 500 4.76 -25.48 9.10
C CYS A 500 4.36 -26.95 8.92
N LYS A 501 5.31 -27.89 9.04
CA LYS A 501 5.01 -29.32 8.95
C LYS A 501 4.19 -29.81 10.13
N GLU A 502 4.65 -29.49 11.33
CA GLU A 502 4.04 -29.93 12.58
C GLU A 502 4.20 -28.86 13.66
N LEU A 503 3.12 -28.59 14.39
CA LEU A 503 3.11 -27.73 15.56
C LEU A 503 2.69 -28.55 16.79
N THR A 504 3.56 -28.65 17.78
CA THR A 504 3.24 -29.26 19.07
C THR A 504 2.99 -28.19 20.13
N LEU A 505 1.83 -28.23 20.75
CA LEU A 505 1.44 -27.36 21.86
C LEU A 505 1.77 -28.02 23.19
N CYS A 506 2.60 -27.37 24.00
CA CYS A 506 3.03 -27.84 25.31
C CYS A 506 2.60 -26.81 26.37
N ASP A 507 1.46 -27.06 27.00
CA ASP A 507 0.97 -26.22 28.10
C ASP A 507 0.14 -27.06 29.09
N ASN A 508 0.62 -27.11 30.33
CA ASN A 508 -0.02 -27.83 31.44
C ASN A 508 -0.88 -26.94 32.34
N GLN A 509 -1.00 -25.65 32.03
CA GLN A 509 -1.85 -24.72 32.76
C GLN A 509 -3.33 -24.91 32.42
N VAL A 510 -4.17 -24.55 33.39
CA VAL A 510 -5.63 -24.50 33.23
C VAL A 510 -6.07 -23.13 32.71
N ALA A 511 -7.13 -23.12 31.91
CA ALA A 511 -7.75 -21.91 31.41
C ALA A 511 -8.44 -21.14 32.55
N THR A 512 -8.20 -19.84 32.61
CA THR A 512 -8.76 -18.91 33.59
C THR A 512 -9.50 -17.78 32.87
N TYR A 513 -10.27 -16.98 33.62
CA TYR A 513 -10.91 -15.78 33.06
C TYR A 513 -9.92 -14.79 32.43
N ARG A 514 -8.67 -14.75 32.90
CA ARG A 514 -7.63 -13.88 32.33
C ARG A 514 -7.30 -14.30 30.89
N ASP A 515 -7.32 -15.60 30.62
CA ASP A 515 -6.94 -16.14 29.32
C ASP A 515 -7.96 -15.80 28.24
N LEU A 516 -9.26 -15.69 28.59
CA LEU A 516 -10.30 -15.30 27.64
C LEU A 516 -10.09 -13.91 27.02
N SER A 517 -9.36 -13.04 27.71
CA SER A 517 -9.05 -11.69 27.20
C SER A 517 -7.96 -11.68 26.13
N SER A 518 -7.19 -12.77 25.99
CA SER A 518 -5.95 -12.77 25.18
C SER A 518 -5.74 -14.03 24.34
N ASN A 519 -6.34 -15.16 24.70
CA ASN A 519 -6.31 -16.41 23.95
C ASN A 519 -7.69 -16.64 23.32
N PHE A 520 -7.82 -16.23 22.06
CA PHE A 520 -9.06 -16.31 21.26
C PHE A 520 -9.49 -17.75 20.90
N PHE A 521 -8.69 -18.76 21.24
CA PHE A 521 -9.10 -20.16 21.13
C PHE A 521 -9.92 -20.63 22.34
N LEU A 522 -9.97 -19.90 23.45
CA LEU A 522 -10.68 -20.32 24.65
C LEU A 522 -12.01 -19.58 24.80
N GLY A 523 -13.04 -20.27 25.30
CA GLY A 523 -14.34 -19.69 25.67
C GLY A 523 -14.65 -19.88 27.16
N GLU A 524 -15.74 -19.27 27.63
CA GLU A 524 -16.17 -19.38 29.05
C GLU A 524 -16.37 -20.83 29.53
N SER A 525 -16.83 -21.70 28.64
CA SER A 525 -17.04 -23.14 28.92
C SER A 525 -15.73 -23.95 29.04
N ASP A 526 -14.59 -23.34 28.73
CA ASP A 526 -13.27 -23.99 28.79
C ASP A 526 -12.52 -23.67 30.09
N ILE A 527 -13.04 -22.75 30.92
CA ILE A 527 -12.45 -22.39 32.22
C ILE A 527 -12.30 -23.62 33.12
N GLY A 528 -11.13 -23.75 33.75
CA GLY A 528 -10.78 -24.85 34.64
C GLY A 528 -10.24 -26.10 33.92
N LYS A 529 -10.20 -26.09 32.59
CA LYS A 529 -9.67 -27.19 31.77
C LYS A 529 -8.30 -26.84 31.21
N ASN A 530 -7.54 -27.84 30.75
CA ASN A 530 -6.21 -27.58 30.24
C ASN A 530 -6.25 -26.75 28.94
N ARG A 531 -5.40 -25.71 28.85
CA ARG A 531 -5.36 -24.79 27.70
C ARG A 531 -5.00 -25.49 26.39
N ALA A 532 -3.88 -26.22 26.36
CA ALA A 532 -3.42 -26.88 25.13
C ALA A 532 -4.41 -27.95 24.65
N GLU A 533 -5.05 -28.70 25.55
CA GLU A 533 -6.03 -29.73 25.20
C GLU A 533 -7.17 -29.18 24.34
N TYR A 534 -7.70 -28.01 24.72
CA TYR A 534 -8.80 -27.36 24.01
C TYR A 534 -8.35 -26.61 22.76
N CYS A 535 -7.17 -26.00 22.80
CA CYS A 535 -6.66 -25.25 21.66
C CYS A 535 -6.26 -26.14 20.47
N VAL A 536 -5.78 -27.37 20.69
CA VAL A 536 -5.29 -28.26 19.60
C VAL A 536 -6.30 -28.38 18.47
N LYS A 537 -7.58 -28.65 18.77
CA LYS A 537 -8.61 -28.81 17.73
C LYS A 537 -8.88 -27.52 16.96
N LYS A 538 -8.95 -26.39 17.66
CA LYS A 538 -9.23 -25.08 17.05
C LYS A 538 -8.05 -24.57 16.24
N VAL A 539 -6.82 -24.82 16.70
CA VAL A 539 -5.59 -24.51 15.96
C VAL A 539 -5.50 -25.39 14.71
N GLN A 540 -5.82 -26.69 14.82
CA GLN A 540 -5.85 -27.61 13.67
C GLN A 540 -6.82 -27.16 12.56
N GLN A 541 -7.96 -26.56 12.92
CA GLN A 541 -8.97 -26.06 11.98
C GLN A 541 -8.48 -24.87 11.13
N LEU A 542 -7.42 -24.16 11.56
CA LEU A 542 -6.87 -23.02 10.81
C LEU A 542 -6.16 -23.47 9.53
N ASN A 543 -5.54 -24.65 9.55
CA ASN A 543 -4.83 -25.19 8.40
C ASN A 543 -4.73 -26.72 8.49
N TYR A 544 -5.51 -27.42 7.66
CA TYR A 544 -5.55 -28.89 7.63
C TYR A 544 -4.25 -29.54 7.11
N TYR A 545 -3.34 -28.77 6.50
CA TYR A 545 -2.04 -29.28 6.03
C TYR A 545 -0.96 -29.30 7.13
N VAL A 546 -1.20 -28.60 8.24
CA VAL A 546 -0.28 -28.59 9.39
C VAL A 546 -0.74 -29.64 10.37
N LYS A 547 0.16 -30.52 10.80
CA LYS A 547 -0.15 -31.48 11.87
C LYS A 547 -0.07 -30.77 13.22
N VAL A 548 -1.17 -30.67 13.96
CA VAL A 548 -1.18 -30.07 15.30
C VAL A 548 -1.29 -31.15 16.36
N THR A 549 -0.30 -31.21 17.26
CA THR A 549 -0.23 -32.20 18.35
C THR A 549 -0.07 -31.53 19.70
N ARG A 550 -0.19 -32.32 20.77
CA ARG A 550 -0.01 -31.88 22.15
C ARG A 550 1.16 -32.62 22.78
N CYS A 551 1.94 -31.93 23.59
CA CYS A 551 2.90 -32.53 24.52
C CYS A 551 2.39 -32.40 25.95
N GLU A 552 2.44 -33.48 26.72
CA GLU A 552 1.98 -33.54 28.12
C GLU A 552 3.10 -33.27 29.14
N GLU A 553 4.35 -33.21 28.69
CA GLU A 553 5.51 -32.97 29.56
C GLU A 553 5.56 -31.51 30.02
N SER A 554 6.06 -31.25 31.24
CA SER A 554 6.11 -29.90 31.82
C SER A 554 7.36 -29.09 31.47
N LEU A 555 8.30 -29.65 30.69
CA LEU A 555 9.60 -29.06 30.33
C LEU A 555 10.32 -28.30 31.47
N SER A 556 10.12 -28.76 32.71
CA SER A 556 10.57 -28.07 33.93
C SER A 556 11.99 -28.45 34.35
N ASP A 557 12.47 -29.59 33.84
CA ASP A 557 13.74 -30.20 34.18
C ASP A 557 14.28 -31.03 33.01
N GLU A 558 15.59 -31.34 33.04
CA GLU A 558 16.30 -32.02 31.97
C GLU A 558 15.67 -33.38 31.61
N ALA A 559 15.16 -34.11 32.60
CA ALA A 559 14.49 -35.40 32.39
C ALA A 559 13.16 -35.25 31.64
N SER A 560 12.39 -34.20 31.92
CA SER A 560 11.16 -33.88 31.18
C SER A 560 11.45 -33.39 29.75
N CYS A 561 12.55 -32.66 29.55
CA CYS A 561 13.02 -32.24 28.22
C CYS A 561 13.49 -33.43 27.37
N GLU A 562 14.17 -34.41 27.99
CA GLU A 562 14.54 -35.66 27.33
C GLU A 562 13.30 -36.46 26.90
N LYS A 563 12.29 -36.59 27.77
CA LYS A 563 11.02 -37.26 27.44
C LYS A 563 10.25 -36.58 26.32
N ALA A 564 10.30 -35.25 26.26
CA ALA A 564 9.68 -34.47 25.19
C ALA A 564 10.43 -34.55 23.85
N ASN A 565 11.61 -35.20 23.80
CA ASN A 565 12.45 -35.35 22.61
C ASN A 565 12.68 -34.02 21.88
N LEU A 566 13.09 -32.97 22.62
CA LEU A 566 13.26 -31.62 22.04
C LEU A 566 14.18 -31.57 20.80
N LYS A 567 15.09 -32.54 20.65
CA LYS A 567 15.98 -32.70 19.49
C LYS A 567 15.27 -32.98 18.17
N ASP A 568 14.02 -33.45 18.21
CA ASP A 568 13.21 -33.74 17.01
C ASP A 568 12.55 -32.48 16.44
N TYR A 569 12.60 -31.37 17.17
CA TYR A 569 12.02 -30.09 16.75
C TYR A 569 13.08 -29.19 16.12
N SER A 570 12.70 -28.53 15.03
CA SER A 570 13.52 -27.53 14.35
C SER A 570 13.61 -26.23 15.16
N VAL A 571 12.53 -25.90 15.88
CA VAL A 571 12.41 -24.69 16.70
C VAL A 571 11.60 -25.03 17.96
N VAL A 572 12.07 -24.56 19.11
CA VAL A 572 11.35 -24.58 20.39
C VAL A 572 11.12 -23.14 20.83
N ILE A 573 9.86 -22.76 21.00
CA ILE A 573 9.45 -21.41 21.38
C ILE A 573 8.93 -21.46 22.82
N VAL A 574 9.47 -20.61 23.69
CA VAL A 574 9.16 -20.60 25.11
C VAL A 574 8.61 -19.23 25.49
N THR A 575 7.35 -19.14 25.91
CA THR A 575 6.68 -17.86 26.17
C THR A 575 6.31 -17.61 27.63
N GLU A 576 6.07 -18.67 28.41
CA GLU A 576 5.59 -18.59 29.80
C GLU A 576 6.45 -19.44 30.76
N ALA A 577 7.77 -19.46 30.55
CA ALA A 577 8.72 -20.17 31.42
C ALA A 577 9.59 -19.21 32.24
N SER A 578 9.99 -19.66 33.43
CA SER A 578 10.97 -18.94 34.25
C SER A 578 12.35 -18.90 33.57
N LEU A 579 13.19 -17.93 33.93
CA LEU A 579 14.55 -17.82 33.38
C LEU A 579 15.39 -19.08 33.68
N ASP A 580 15.13 -19.74 34.81
CA ASP A 580 15.85 -20.97 35.17
C ASP A 580 15.40 -22.15 34.30
N THR A 581 14.11 -22.23 33.97
CA THR A 581 13.56 -23.22 33.04
C THR A 581 14.11 -23.03 31.61
N GLN A 582 14.38 -21.79 31.18
CA GLN A 582 14.95 -21.49 29.87
C GLN A 582 16.44 -21.88 29.72
N LYS A 583 17.14 -22.12 30.84
CA LYS A 583 18.56 -22.51 30.85
C LYS A 583 18.77 -24.03 30.82
N VAL A 584 17.72 -24.79 31.12
CA VAL A 584 17.65 -26.25 30.96
C VAL A 584 17.52 -26.57 29.49
#